data_AF-R0J0Q4-F1
#
_entry.id   AF-R0J0Q4-F1
#
_cell.length_a   1.000
_cell.length_b   1.000
_cell.length_c   1.000
_cell.angle_alpha   90.00
_cell.angle_beta   90.00
_cell.angle_gamma   90.00
#
_symmetry.space_group_name_H-M   'P 1'
#
loop_
_entity.id
_entity.type
_entity.pdbx_description
1 polymer ?
#
loop_
_entity_poly.entity_id
_entity_poly.type
_entity_poly.pdbx_seq_one_letter_code
_entity_poly.pdbx_strand_id
1 'polypeptide(L)'
;MAIDLGIAGGSLQPTPPAFFCRHQDTASLEARRTWLACYVATTAASLTTRRPSPVPWDSYLDECVAYLESNGDAADVLFGQIVRITRLDHEIANQLCLCQIATFVDGNDYNVYAVIENLKLKLDAWAAQVPASLASCQTLRVWWHVAMVHLYELVLHTPTNKASFAAPYIPGRIPVKDYPKPAVIISPLKETLHSLVQNCHGVIGTVADMDPAIVVGLPSFCFSPTVLHALFVLVTTLVAANDPENTYGQCLPKDCFRIDECGEKLRNLVAYMKVLDPTLSCYTTRLFDATGWLEEWYNDYKAILQRYEASLAIP
;
A
#
# COMPACT_ATOMS: atom_id res chain seq x y z
N MET A 1 18.17 8.33 -16.01
CA MET A 1 19.32 7.44 -15.69
C MET A 1 19.12 6.02 -16.22
N ALA A 2 18.20 5.17 -15.71
CA ALA A 2 18.04 3.81 -16.26
C ALA A 2 17.73 3.79 -17.78
N ILE A 3 16.86 4.70 -18.23
CA ILE A 3 16.58 4.93 -19.66
C ILE A 3 17.85 5.35 -20.41
N ASP A 4 18.63 6.28 -19.86
CA ASP A 4 19.89 6.76 -20.45
C ASP A 4 20.95 5.66 -20.54
N LEU A 5 21.03 4.77 -19.54
CA LEU A 5 21.87 3.58 -19.55
C LEU A 5 21.43 2.56 -20.60
N GLY A 6 20.22 2.70 -21.16
CA GLY A 6 19.69 1.82 -22.19
C GLY A 6 19.09 0.51 -21.70
N ILE A 7 18.92 0.36 -20.40
CA ILE A 7 18.38 -0.87 -19.78
C ILE A 7 16.85 -0.89 -19.73
N ALA A 8 16.18 0.16 -20.23
CA ALA A 8 14.72 0.28 -20.24
C ALA A 8 14.06 -0.35 -21.48
N GLY A 9 14.82 -1.06 -22.31
CA GLY A 9 14.34 -1.66 -23.56
C GLY A 9 14.21 -0.65 -24.70
N GLY A 10 13.69 -1.11 -25.84
CA GLY A 10 13.59 -0.31 -27.06
C GLY A 10 12.44 0.70 -27.08
N SER A 11 11.47 0.59 -26.17
CA SER A 11 10.33 1.52 -26.06
C SER A 11 10.75 2.89 -25.51
N LEU A 12 11.77 2.92 -24.65
CA LEU A 12 12.28 4.13 -23.99
C LEU A 12 13.72 4.42 -24.46
N GLN A 13 13.86 5.45 -25.28
CA GLN A 13 15.14 5.78 -25.93
C GLN A 13 16.05 6.59 -24.98
N PRO A 14 17.37 6.32 -24.98
CA PRO A 14 18.32 7.12 -24.22
C PRO A 14 18.41 8.53 -24.80
N THR A 15 18.89 9.47 -24.00
CA THR A 15 19.34 10.75 -24.55
C THR A 15 20.51 10.55 -25.52
N PRO A 16 20.66 11.40 -26.57
CA PRO A 16 21.73 11.25 -27.55
C PRO A 16 23.14 11.14 -26.96
N PRO A 17 23.54 11.93 -25.94
CA PRO A 17 24.84 11.77 -25.31
C PRO A 17 25.03 10.41 -24.63
N ALA A 18 23.99 9.90 -23.96
CA ALA A 18 24.07 8.66 -23.21
C ALA A 18 24.21 7.42 -24.11
N PHE A 19 23.67 7.48 -25.34
CA PHE A 19 23.85 6.42 -26.35
C PHE A 19 25.34 6.14 -26.63
N PHE A 20 26.17 7.18 -26.71
CA PHE A 20 27.60 7.04 -26.99
C PHE A 20 28.44 6.60 -25.79
N CYS A 21 27.88 6.62 -24.58
CA CYS A 21 28.55 6.22 -23.34
C CYS A 21 28.18 4.79 -22.89
N ARG A 22 27.54 4.00 -23.75
CA ARG A 22 27.16 2.62 -23.44
C ARG A 22 28.37 1.70 -23.52
N HIS A 23 28.83 1.24 -22.36
CA HIS A 23 30.01 0.36 -22.25
C HIS A 23 29.68 -1.05 -21.74
N GLN A 24 28.42 -1.33 -21.37
CA GLN A 24 27.99 -2.59 -20.74
C GLN A 24 26.82 -3.23 -21.50
N ASP A 25 26.63 -4.54 -21.29
CA ASP A 25 25.50 -5.29 -21.83
C ASP A 25 24.19 -4.86 -21.13
N THR A 26 23.35 -4.14 -21.88
CA THR A 26 22.07 -3.62 -21.43
C THR A 26 20.98 -4.69 -21.31
N ALA A 27 21.23 -5.92 -21.76
CA ALA A 27 20.31 -7.04 -21.67
C ALA A 27 20.73 -8.10 -20.63
N SER A 28 21.83 -7.84 -19.90
CA SER A 28 22.32 -8.69 -18.81
C SER A 28 21.27 -8.92 -17.71
N LEU A 29 21.47 -9.97 -16.90
CA LEU A 29 20.61 -10.28 -15.76
C LEU A 29 20.53 -9.08 -14.79
N GLU A 30 21.67 -8.45 -14.51
CA GLU A 30 21.81 -7.26 -13.66
C GLU A 30 21.05 -6.06 -14.23
N ALA A 31 21.13 -5.83 -15.54
CA ALA A 31 20.40 -4.75 -16.21
C ALA A 31 18.89 -4.95 -16.09
N ARG A 32 18.39 -6.16 -16.35
CA ARG A 32 16.97 -6.51 -16.24
C ARG A 32 16.49 -6.38 -14.80
N ARG A 33 17.24 -6.92 -13.84
CA ARG A 33 16.97 -6.79 -12.39
C ARG A 33 16.87 -5.32 -11.98
N THR A 34 17.79 -4.49 -12.46
CA THR A 34 17.82 -3.04 -12.19
C THR A 34 16.60 -2.34 -12.80
N TRP A 35 16.21 -2.70 -14.02
CA TRP A 35 15.03 -2.11 -14.67
C TRP A 35 13.74 -2.46 -13.94
N LEU A 36 13.58 -3.72 -13.54
CA LEU A 36 12.45 -4.18 -12.72
C LEU A 36 12.42 -3.45 -11.36
N ALA A 37 13.57 -3.22 -10.73
CA ALA A 37 13.65 -2.46 -9.48
C ALA A 37 13.22 -1.00 -9.67
N CYS A 38 13.60 -0.39 -10.80
CA CYS A 38 13.13 0.94 -11.16
C CYS A 38 11.61 0.97 -11.36
N TYR A 39 11.02 -0.06 -12.00
CA TYR A 39 9.57 -0.18 -12.14
C TYR A 39 8.86 -0.28 -10.77
N VAL A 40 9.36 -1.12 -9.87
CA VAL A 40 8.79 -1.27 -8.51
C VAL A 40 8.88 0.05 -7.74
N ALA A 41 10.05 0.71 -7.77
CA ALA A 41 10.27 1.97 -7.07
C ALA A 41 9.37 3.09 -7.58
N THR A 42 9.24 3.23 -8.90
CA THR A 42 8.42 4.29 -9.50
C THR A 42 6.93 4.06 -9.27
N THR A 43 6.45 2.83 -9.40
CA THR A 43 5.06 2.47 -9.08
C THR A 43 4.73 2.71 -7.60
N ALA A 44 5.60 2.27 -6.69
CA ALA A 44 5.42 2.50 -5.25
C ALA A 44 5.42 3.99 -4.90
N ALA A 45 6.34 4.77 -5.50
CA ALA A 45 6.37 6.22 -5.32
C ALA A 45 5.10 6.89 -5.86
N SER A 46 4.56 6.42 -6.97
CA SER A 46 3.30 6.90 -7.55
C SER A 46 2.11 6.71 -6.61
N LEU A 47 1.95 5.51 -6.05
CA LEU A 47 0.93 5.22 -5.05
C LEU A 47 1.13 6.07 -3.79
N THR A 48 2.37 6.12 -3.29
CA THR A 48 2.72 6.85 -2.06
C THR A 48 2.50 8.37 -2.19
N THR A 49 2.72 8.93 -3.38
CA THR A 49 2.58 10.37 -3.64
C THR A 49 1.25 10.74 -4.32
N ARG A 50 0.41 9.76 -4.65
CA ARG A 50 -0.83 9.91 -5.44
C ARG A 50 -0.60 10.61 -6.78
N ARG A 51 0.51 10.27 -7.45
CA ARG A 51 0.88 10.78 -8.77
C ARG A 51 0.90 9.66 -9.80
N PRO A 52 0.46 9.87 -11.05
CA PRO A 52 0.51 8.85 -12.09
C PRO A 52 1.94 8.30 -12.29
N SER A 53 2.06 7.00 -12.55
CA SER A 53 3.36 6.38 -12.83
C SER A 53 3.88 6.83 -14.19
N PRO A 54 5.16 7.24 -14.28
CA PRO A 54 5.76 7.64 -15.55
C PRO A 54 6.13 6.44 -16.44
N VAL A 55 6.14 5.22 -15.89
CA VAL A 55 6.56 4.00 -16.59
C VAL A 55 5.36 3.04 -16.72
N PRO A 56 4.70 2.98 -17.89
CA PRO A 56 3.66 1.98 -18.13
C PRO A 56 4.28 0.58 -18.17
N TRP A 57 3.45 -0.43 -17.91
CA TRP A 57 3.86 -1.82 -18.14
C TRP A 57 3.97 -2.10 -19.65
N ASP A 58 5.06 -2.72 -20.09
CA ASP A 58 5.29 -3.09 -21.49
C ASP A 58 5.77 -4.55 -21.62
N SER A 59 5.88 -5.02 -22.86
CA SER A 59 6.32 -6.39 -23.15
C SER A 59 7.76 -6.66 -22.73
N TYR A 60 8.60 -5.63 -22.64
CA TYR A 60 9.99 -5.78 -22.23
C TYR A 60 10.09 -6.06 -20.73
N LEU A 61 9.23 -5.44 -19.91
CA LEU A 61 9.09 -5.80 -18.49
C LEU A 61 8.65 -7.25 -18.31
N ASP A 62 7.70 -7.75 -19.11
CA ASP A 62 7.31 -9.17 -19.10
C ASP A 62 8.50 -10.10 -19.43
N GLU A 63 9.28 -9.76 -20.46
CA GLU A 63 10.49 -10.49 -20.84
C GLU A 63 11.54 -10.46 -19.71
N CYS A 64 11.73 -9.31 -19.06
CA CYS A 64 12.64 -9.15 -17.95
C CYS A 64 12.26 -10.04 -16.76
N VAL A 65 10.98 -10.10 -16.40
CA VAL A 65 10.51 -10.98 -15.30
C VAL A 65 10.74 -12.45 -15.65
N ALA A 66 10.33 -12.88 -16.84
CA ALA A 66 10.49 -14.28 -17.27
C ALA A 66 11.97 -14.70 -17.31
N TYR A 67 12.84 -13.81 -17.82
CA TYR A 67 14.28 -14.05 -17.85
C TYR A 67 14.87 -14.14 -16.44
N LEU A 68 14.48 -13.24 -15.55
CA LEU A 68 14.93 -13.20 -14.16
C LEU A 68 14.52 -14.47 -13.40
N GLU A 69 13.26 -14.90 -13.54
CA GLU A 69 12.75 -16.12 -12.89
C GLU A 69 13.42 -17.41 -13.44
N SER A 70 13.88 -17.40 -14.69
CA SER A 70 14.49 -18.59 -15.32
C SER A 70 16.00 -18.70 -15.11
N ASN A 71 16.69 -17.56 -14.95
CA ASN A 71 18.16 -17.49 -14.91
C ASN A 71 18.72 -16.97 -13.59
N GLY A 72 17.86 -16.42 -12.73
CA GLY A 72 18.22 -15.87 -11.42
C GLY A 72 18.24 -16.89 -10.29
N ASP A 73 18.58 -16.41 -9.10
CA ASP A 73 18.55 -17.21 -7.87
C ASP A 73 17.18 -17.15 -7.15
N ALA A 74 17.10 -17.70 -5.93
CA ALA A 74 15.85 -17.68 -5.16
C ALA A 74 15.38 -16.26 -4.78
N ALA A 75 16.30 -15.32 -4.57
CA ALA A 75 15.96 -13.93 -4.30
C ALA A 75 15.39 -13.24 -5.54
N ASP A 76 15.92 -13.58 -6.72
CA ASP A 76 15.41 -13.14 -8.00
C ASP A 76 14.00 -13.66 -8.29
N VAL A 77 13.69 -14.92 -7.92
CA VAL A 77 12.32 -15.47 -8.02
C VAL A 77 11.36 -14.74 -7.09
N LEU A 78 11.75 -14.49 -5.83
CA LEU A 78 10.96 -13.69 -4.90
C LEU A 78 10.73 -12.28 -5.45
N PHE A 79 11.76 -11.66 -6.00
CA PHE A 79 11.68 -10.34 -6.57
C PHE A 79 10.77 -10.31 -7.80
N GLY A 80 10.80 -11.33 -8.67
CA GLY A 80 9.85 -11.50 -9.76
C GLY A 80 8.39 -11.51 -9.28
N GLN A 81 8.10 -12.18 -8.16
CA GLN A 81 6.76 -12.16 -7.56
C GLN A 81 6.38 -10.79 -7.00
N ILE A 82 7.32 -10.06 -6.39
CA ILE A 82 7.11 -8.67 -5.94
C ILE A 82 6.78 -7.77 -7.15
N VAL A 83 7.49 -7.92 -8.27
CA VAL A 83 7.20 -7.17 -9.51
C VAL A 83 5.80 -7.48 -10.02
N ARG A 84 5.40 -8.75 -10.05
CA ARG A 84 4.08 -9.18 -10.53
C ARG A 84 2.94 -8.59 -9.71
N ILE A 85 3.04 -8.61 -8.39
CA ILE A 85 2.02 -7.96 -7.55
C ILE A 85 2.08 -6.44 -7.64
N THR A 86 3.27 -5.84 -7.77
CA THR A 86 3.39 -4.39 -8.00
C THR A 86 2.72 -3.95 -9.30
N ARG A 87 2.78 -4.78 -10.35
CA ARG A 87 2.04 -4.54 -11.60
C ARG A 87 0.53 -4.58 -11.38
N LEU A 88 0.02 -5.55 -10.61
CA LEU A 88 -1.41 -5.61 -10.27
C LEU A 88 -1.84 -4.37 -9.48
N ASP A 89 -0.99 -3.92 -8.55
CA ASP A 89 -1.24 -2.70 -7.77
C ASP A 89 -1.28 -1.44 -8.65
N HIS A 90 -0.40 -1.37 -9.66
CA HIS A 90 -0.45 -0.32 -10.69
C HIS A 90 -1.75 -0.42 -11.51
N GLU A 91 -2.19 -1.62 -11.86
CA GLU A 91 -3.46 -1.82 -12.58
C GLU A 91 -4.66 -1.35 -11.75
N ILE A 92 -4.69 -1.68 -10.45
CA ILE A 92 -5.68 -1.19 -9.48
C ILE A 92 -5.67 0.34 -9.46
N ALA A 93 -4.49 0.96 -9.33
CA ALA A 93 -4.35 2.41 -9.30
C ALA A 93 -4.90 3.10 -10.56
N ASN A 94 -4.73 2.47 -11.72
CA ASN A 94 -5.21 3.00 -12.99
C ASN A 94 -6.72 2.81 -13.17
N GLN A 95 -7.25 1.60 -12.91
CA GLN A 95 -8.66 1.31 -13.11
C GLN A 95 -9.57 2.00 -12.09
N LEU A 96 -9.09 2.20 -10.86
CA LEU A 96 -9.83 2.89 -9.79
C LEU A 96 -9.42 4.35 -9.64
N CYS A 97 -8.60 4.86 -10.57
CA CYS A 97 -8.17 6.26 -10.63
C CYS A 97 -7.51 6.76 -9.32
N LEU A 98 -6.80 5.90 -8.58
CA LEU A 98 -6.21 6.22 -7.28
C LEU A 98 -5.13 7.30 -7.35
N CYS A 99 -4.42 7.39 -8.48
CA CYS A 99 -3.39 8.39 -8.74
C CYS A 99 -3.86 9.55 -9.64
N GLN A 100 -5.15 9.61 -9.95
CA GLN A 100 -5.77 10.67 -10.75
C GLN A 100 -6.61 11.56 -9.85
N ILE A 101 -5.98 12.56 -9.24
CA ILE A 101 -6.59 13.41 -8.20
C ILE A 101 -7.82 14.21 -8.67
N ALA A 102 -7.93 14.48 -9.98
CA ALA A 102 -9.05 15.22 -10.55
C ALA A 102 -10.28 14.34 -10.88
N THR A 103 -10.12 13.01 -10.88
CA THR A 103 -11.18 12.06 -11.23
C THR A 103 -11.79 11.51 -9.95
N PHE A 104 -13.11 11.58 -9.76
CA PHE A 104 -13.76 10.96 -8.60
C PHE A 104 -14.45 9.66 -9.01
N VAL A 105 -14.31 8.62 -8.17
CA VAL A 105 -14.98 7.33 -8.30
C VAL A 105 -15.72 7.11 -6.99
N ASP A 106 -17.04 6.98 -7.04
CA ASP A 106 -17.88 6.81 -5.86
C ASP A 106 -17.86 5.33 -5.42
N GLY A 107 -17.37 5.09 -4.19
CA GLY A 107 -17.39 3.75 -3.59
C GLY A 107 -18.78 3.22 -3.26
N ASN A 108 -19.82 4.05 -3.30
CA ASN A 108 -21.22 3.64 -3.12
C ASN A 108 -21.97 3.47 -4.46
N ASP A 109 -21.27 3.36 -5.60
CA ASP A 109 -21.85 3.07 -6.92
C ASP A 109 -21.65 1.58 -7.28
N TYR A 110 -22.76 0.88 -7.59
CA TYR A 110 -22.76 -0.51 -8.06
C TYR A 110 -21.88 -0.74 -9.29
N ASN A 111 -21.73 0.25 -10.17
CA ASN A 111 -20.97 0.11 -11.42
C ASN A 111 -19.48 -0.15 -11.17
N VAL A 112 -18.94 0.32 -10.04
CA VAL A 112 -17.51 0.17 -9.70
C VAL A 112 -17.19 -1.27 -9.27
N TYR A 113 -18.18 -2.02 -8.76
CA TYR A 113 -17.94 -3.32 -8.16
C TYR A 113 -17.60 -4.42 -9.17
N ALA A 114 -18.04 -4.32 -10.43
CA ALA A 114 -17.59 -5.22 -11.48
C ALA A 114 -16.07 -5.08 -11.73
N VAL A 115 -15.54 -3.87 -11.62
CA VAL A 115 -14.10 -3.59 -11.73
C VAL A 115 -13.35 -4.14 -10.53
N ILE A 116 -13.86 -3.88 -9.31
CA ILE A 116 -13.27 -4.39 -8.06
C ILE A 116 -13.21 -5.92 -8.07
N GLU A 117 -14.30 -6.59 -8.46
CA GLU A 117 -14.36 -8.06 -8.52
C GLU A 117 -13.36 -8.62 -9.55
N ASN A 118 -13.26 -8.01 -10.73
CA ASN A 118 -12.28 -8.43 -11.72
C ASN A 118 -10.83 -8.30 -11.23
N LEU A 119 -10.50 -7.17 -10.60
CA LEU A 119 -9.17 -6.94 -10.02
C LEU A 119 -8.88 -7.90 -8.87
N LYS A 120 -9.87 -8.17 -8.01
CA LYS A 120 -9.76 -9.19 -6.96
C LYS A 120 -9.44 -10.56 -7.53
N LEU A 121 -10.16 -10.99 -8.56
CA LEU A 121 -9.90 -12.29 -9.20
C LEU A 121 -8.48 -12.39 -9.73
N LYS A 122 -7.89 -11.30 -10.24
CA LYS A 122 -6.48 -11.26 -10.66
C LYS A 122 -5.52 -11.40 -9.49
N LEU A 123 -5.78 -10.73 -8.36
CA LEU A 123 -4.98 -10.89 -7.14
C LEU A 123 -5.05 -12.31 -6.57
N ASP A 124 -6.25 -12.92 -6.55
CA ASP A 124 -6.45 -14.29 -6.10
C ASP A 124 -5.76 -15.30 -7.03
N ALA A 125 -5.85 -15.08 -8.35
CA ALA A 125 -5.17 -15.91 -9.34
C ALA A 125 -3.64 -15.81 -9.20
N TRP A 126 -3.10 -14.60 -8.97
CA TRP A 126 -1.67 -14.43 -8.68
C TRP A 126 -1.28 -15.18 -7.41
N ALA A 127 -2.03 -15.04 -6.32
CA ALA A 127 -1.74 -15.71 -5.05
C ALA A 127 -1.73 -17.24 -5.21
N ALA A 128 -2.62 -17.80 -6.02
CA ALA A 128 -2.67 -19.23 -6.33
C ALA A 128 -1.51 -19.72 -7.23
N GLN A 129 -0.84 -18.82 -7.93
CA GLN A 129 0.28 -19.11 -8.83
C GLN A 129 1.66 -18.86 -8.20
N VAL A 130 1.71 -18.33 -6.97
CA VAL A 130 2.98 -18.15 -6.24
C VAL A 130 3.68 -19.52 -6.11
N PRO A 131 4.98 -19.63 -6.45
CA PRO A 131 5.71 -20.89 -6.35
C PRO A 131 5.64 -21.50 -4.95
N ALA A 132 5.56 -22.83 -4.86
CA ALA A 132 5.44 -23.53 -3.58
C ALA A 132 6.60 -23.21 -2.60
N SER A 133 7.80 -22.92 -3.11
CA SER A 133 8.95 -22.48 -2.32
C SER A 133 8.74 -21.12 -1.61
N LEU A 134 7.79 -20.31 -2.08
CA LEU A 134 7.44 -19.00 -1.56
C LEU A 134 6.06 -18.96 -0.91
N ALA A 135 5.35 -20.09 -0.80
CA ALA A 135 3.98 -20.14 -0.28
C ALA A 135 3.85 -19.61 1.17
N SER A 136 4.89 -19.79 2.00
CA SER A 136 4.94 -19.27 3.37
C SER A 136 5.64 -17.91 3.49
N CYS A 137 5.97 -17.25 2.37
CA CYS A 137 6.69 -15.98 2.38
C CYS A 137 5.81 -14.86 2.94
N GLN A 138 6.14 -14.38 4.15
CA GLN A 138 5.43 -13.27 4.80
C GLN A 138 5.51 -11.99 3.98
N THR A 139 6.64 -11.71 3.31
CA THR A 139 6.78 -10.53 2.43
C THR A 139 5.72 -10.51 1.33
N LEU A 140 5.48 -11.63 0.64
CA LEU A 140 4.45 -11.70 -0.40
C LEU A 140 3.04 -11.59 0.18
N ARG A 141 2.81 -12.12 1.39
CA ARG A 141 1.53 -11.95 2.10
C ARG A 141 1.26 -10.49 2.46
N VAL A 142 2.29 -9.74 2.89
CA VAL A 142 2.17 -8.30 3.13
C VAL A 142 1.78 -7.57 1.85
N TRP A 143 2.51 -7.82 0.74
CA TRP A 143 2.18 -7.21 -0.55
C TRP A 143 0.77 -7.54 -1.03
N TRP A 144 0.30 -8.77 -0.81
CA TRP A 144 -1.07 -9.18 -1.13
C TRP A 144 -2.10 -8.35 -0.35
N HIS A 145 -1.93 -8.25 0.97
CA HIS A 145 -2.82 -7.43 1.79
C HIS A 145 -2.75 -5.94 1.40
N VAL A 146 -1.58 -5.40 1.08
CA VAL A 146 -1.41 -4.02 0.60
C VAL A 146 -2.19 -3.78 -0.69
N ALA A 147 -2.07 -4.68 -1.67
CA ALA A 147 -2.84 -4.56 -2.92
C ALA A 147 -4.35 -4.64 -2.68
N MET A 148 -4.79 -5.48 -1.74
CA MET A 148 -6.20 -5.53 -1.31
C MET A 148 -6.64 -4.25 -0.59
N VAL A 149 -5.76 -3.59 0.18
CA VAL A 149 -6.05 -2.27 0.77
C VAL A 149 -6.22 -1.23 -0.33
N HIS A 150 -5.33 -1.15 -1.33
CA HIS A 150 -5.51 -0.24 -2.47
C HIS A 150 -6.75 -0.54 -3.30
N LEU A 151 -7.12 -1.81 -3.44
CA LEU A 151 -8.35 -2.22 -4.13
C LEU A 151 -9.61 -1.66 -3.44
N TYR A 152 -9.60 -1.58 -2.13
CA TYR A 152 -10.78 -1.25 -1.34
C TYR A 152 -10.80 0.18 -0.78
N GLU A 153 -9.66 0.88 -0.71
CA GLU A 153 -9.57 2.20 -0.08
C GLU A 153 -10.46 3.27 -0.74
N LEU A 154 -10.89 3.06 -1.98
CA LEU A 154 -11.73 4.03 -2.70
C LEU A 154 -13.06 4.31 -1.99
N VAL A 155 -13.52 3.40 -1.14
CA VAL A 155 -14.71 3.62 -0.30
C VAL A 155 -14.50 4.72 0.73
N LEU A 156 -13.27 5.18 0.95
CA LEU A 156 -12.97 6.32 1.82
C LEU A 156 -12.77 7.61 1.04
N HIS A 157 -12.86 7.59 -0.29
CA HIS A 157 -12.58 8.75 -1.12
C HIS A 157 -13.78 9.68 -1.27
N THR A 158 -13.52 10.97 -1.23
CA THR A 158 -14.42 12.05 -1.67
C THR A 158 -13.81 12.73 -2.90
N PRO A 159 -14.53 13.65 -3.58
CA PRO A 159 -13.95 14.46 -4.64
C PRO A 159 -12.72 15.29 -4.21
N THR A 160 -12.51 15.51 -2.92
CA THR A 160 -11.50 16.45 -2.39
C THR A 160 -10.42 15.78 -1.54
N ASN A 161 -10.64 14.59 -0.97
CA ASN A 161 -9.70 14.02 0.00
C ASN A 161 -8.61 13.12 -0.59
N LYS A 162 -8.67 12.75 -1.88
CA LYS A 162 -7.78 11.73 -2.45
C LYS A 162 -6.30 12.06 -2.30
N ALA A 163 -5.92 13.33 -2.46
CA ALA A 163 -4.54 13.78 -2.29
C ALA A 163 -4.01 13.61 -0.84
N SER A 164 -4.91 13.47 0.15
CA SER A 164 -4.56 13.24 1.55
C SER A 164 -4.20 11.79 1.86
N PHE A 165 -4.51 10.84 0.97
CA PHE A 165 -4.04 9.44 1.05
C PHE A 165 -2.59 9.28 0.59
N ALA A 166 -1.78 10.34 0.68
CA ALA A 166 -0.36 10.36 0.35
C ALA A 166 0.51 10.46 1.61
N ALA A 167 1.75 9.99 1.52
CA ALA A 167 2.75 10.20 2.55
C ALA A 167 2.88 11.71 2.89
N PRO A 168 3.20 12.08 4.15
CA PRO A 168 3.62 11.22 5.27
C PRO A 168 2.50 10.58 6.13
N TYR A 169 1.30 10.29 5.60
CA TYR A 169 0.27 9.46 6.26
C TYR A 169 -0.06 9.85 7.72
N ILE A 170 -0.26 11.15 7.94
CA ILE A 170 -0.52 11.71 9.26
C ILE A 170 -2.03 11.62 9.57
N PRO A 171 -2.49 10.85 10.58
CA PRO A 171 -3.79 11.01 11.21
C PRO A 171 -4.26 12.46 11.36
N GLY A 172 -5.52 12.72 11.01
CA GLY A 172 -6.10 14.08 11.02
C GLY A 172 -5.78 14.93 9.78
N ARG A 173 -5.02 14.41 8.80
CA ARG A 173 -4.79 15.10 7.52
C ARG A 173 -6.08 15.25 6.70
N ILE A 174 -7.02 14.33 6.83
CA ILE A 174 -8.35 14.43 6.21
C ILE A 174 -9.27 15.15 7.19
N PRO A 175 -9.89 16.29 6.80
CA PRO A 175 -10.88 16.96 7.63
C PRO A 175 -12.02 16.01 8.01
N VAL A 176 -12.53 16.09 9.25
CA VAL A 176 -13.59 15.19 9.76
C VAL A 176 -14.85 15.19 8.89
N LYS A 177 -15.11 16.30 8.17
CA LYS A 177 -16.26 16.42 7.26
C LYS A 177 -16.01 15.89 5.85
N ASP A 178 -14.78 15.52 5.52
CA ASP A 178 -14.33 15.14 4.18
C ASP A 178 -14.20 13.61 4.05
N TYR A 179 -15.21 12.91 4.56
CA TYR A 179 -15.41 11.47 4.42
C TYR A 179 -16.71 11.18 3.67
N PRO A 180 -16.81 10.06 2.93
CA PRO A 180 -18.06 9.65 2.30
C PRO A 180 -19.15 9.42 3.36
N LYS A 181 -20.32 10.02 3.16
CA LYS A 181 -21.50 9.85 4.01
C LYS A 181 -22.71 9.43 3.17
N PRO A 182 -22.71 8.21 2.59
CA PRO A 182 -23.85 7.76 1.79
C PRO A 182 -25.09 7.61 2.66
N ALA A 183 -26.22 8.15 2.20
CA ALA A 183 -27.49 8.03 2.93
C ALA A 183 -27.96 6.57 3.07
N VAL A 184 -27.63 5.74 2.09
CA VAL A 184 -27.91 4.29 2.08
C VAL A 184 -26.62 3.56 1.68
N ILE A 185 -26.21 2.60 2.50
CA ILE A 185 -25.08 1.71 2.20
C ILE A 185 -25.57 0.55 1.35
N ILE A 186 -24.98 0.39 0.16
CA ILE A 186 -25.23 -0.78 -0.69
C ILE A 186 -24.49 -2.01 -0.15
N SER A 187 -25.01 -3.22 -0.43
CA SER A 187 -24.39 -4.47 0.09
C SER A 187 -22.91 -4.60 -0.25
N PRO A 188 -22.47 -4.33 -1.51
CA PRO A 188 -21.05 -4.45 -1.86
C PRO A 188 -20.14 -3.48 -1.09
N LEU A 189 -20.63 -2.28 -0.75
CA LEU A 189 -19.91 -1.30 0.07
C LEU A 189 -19.69 -1.84 1.49
N LYS A 190 -20.73 -2.43 2.09
CA LYS A 190 -20.61 -3.05 3.41
C LYS A 190 -19.52 -4.13 3.43
N GLU A 191 -19.54 -5.04 2.46
CA GLU A 191 -18.55 -6.12 2.34
C GLU A 191 -17.13 -5.57 2.12
N THR A 192 -17.01 -4.51 1.33
CA THR A 192 -15.74 -3.85 1.05
C THR A 192 -15.16 -3.15 2.28
N LEU A 193 -15.99 -2.48 3.08
CA LEU A 193 -15.57 -1.87 4.34
C LEU A 193 -15.01 -2.92 5.32
N HIS A 194 -15.67 -4.07 5.46
CA HIS A 194 -15.15 -5.18 6.28
C HIS A 194 -13.83 -5.71 5.73
N SER A 195 -13.76 -5.93 4.41
CA SER A 195 -12.57 -6.45 3.75
C SER A 195 -11.39 -5.47 3.86
N LEU A 196 -11.63 -4.16 3.79
CA LEU A 196 -10.62 -3.12 3.97
C LEU A 196 -9.99 -3.21 5.36
N VAL A 197 -10.81 -3.23 6.42
CA VAL A 197 -10.34 -3.35 7.80
C VAL A 197 -9.58 -4.65 8.01
N GLN A 198 -10.09 -5.78 7.49
CA GLN A 198 -9.41 -7.08 7.58
C GLN A 198 -8.05 -7.07 6.90
N ASN A 199 -7.92 -6.47 5.72
CA ASN A 199 -6.63 -6.41 5.01
C ASN A 199 -5.65 -5.44 5.67
N CYS A 200 -6.11 -4.32 6.23
CA CYS A 200 -5.26 -3.46 7.07
C CYS A 200 -4.67 -4.24 8.27
N HIS A 201 -5.50 -5.03 8.97
CA HIS A 201 -5.03 -5.94 10.02
C HIS A 201 -4.07 -6.99 9.49
N GLY A 202 -4.34 -7.53 8.29
CA GLY A 202 -3.48 -8.49 7.61
C GLY A 202 -2.07 -7.94 7.35
N VAL A 203 -1.96 -6.70 6.87
CA VAL A 203 -0.67 -6.00 6.70
C VAL A 203 0.04 -5.88 8.05
N ILE A 204 -0.60 -5.23 9.03
CA ILE A 204 0.04 -4.89 10.31
C ILE A 204 0.43 -6.15 11.08
N GLY A 205 -0.48 -7.13 11.15
CA GLY A 205 -0.23 -8.40 11.82
C GLY A 205 0.89 -9.19 11.16
N THR A 206 0.85 -9.33 9.83
CA THR A 206 1.89 -10.09 9.12
C THR A 206 3.27 -9.44 9.31
N VAL A 207 3.37 -8.11 9.22
CA VAL A 207 4.65 -7.39 9.40
C VAL A 207 5.16 -7.52 10.83
N ALA A 208 4.28 -7.41 11.83
CA ALA A 208 4.67 -7.55 13.23
C ALA A 208 5.20 -8.95 13.58
N ASP A 209 4.73 -9.97 12.86
CA ASP A 209 5.15 -11.36 13.02
C ASP A 209 6.41 -11.71 12.17
N MET A 210 6.96 -10.76 11.40
CA MET A 210 8.17 -10.99 10.61
C MET A 210 9.44 -10.88 11.47
N ASP A 211 10.49 -11.58 11.06
CA ASP A 211 11.83 -11.37 11.60
C ASP A 211 12.26 -9.89 11.38
N PRO A 212 12.61 -9.15 12.45
CA PRO A 212 13.08 -7.76 12.35
C PRO A 212 14.24 -7.58 11.36
N ALA A 213 15.13 -8.58 11.23
CA ALA A 213 16.24 -8.53 10.28
C ALA A 213 15.76 -8.55 8.82
N ILE A 214 14.70 -9.32 8.52
CA ILE A 214 14.07 -9.31 7.20
C ILE A 214 13.45 -7.94 6.95
N VAL A 215 12.68 -7.39 7.90
CA VAL A 215 12.02 -6.09 7.75
C VAL A 215 13.02 -4.96 7.47
N VAL A 216 14.15 -4.94 8.18
CA VAL A 216 15.23 -3.96 7.96
C VAL A 216 15.89 -4.13 6.58
N GLY A 217 16.00 -5.37 6.09
CA GLY A 217 16.59 -5.70 4.79
C GLY A 217 15.67 -5.50 3.58
N LEU A 218 14.36 -5.29 3.78
CA LEU A 218 13.42 -5.05 2.68
C LEU A 218 13.60 -3.64 2.08
N PRO A 219 13.25 -3.46 0.78
CA PRO A 219 13.49 -2.19 0.10
C PRO A 219 12.78 -1.02 0.78
N SER A 220 13.55 -0.13 1.39
CA SER A 220 13.02 0.88 2.31
C SER A 220 12.07 1.88 1.65
N PHE A 221 12.26 2.16 0.35
CA PHE A 221 11.48 3.14 -0.40
C PHE A 221 10.07 2.67 -0.78
N CYS A 222 9.80 1.35 -0.75
CA CYS A 222 8.48 0.83 -1.12
C CYS A 222 7.82 0.00 -0.01
N PHE A 223 8.59 -0.76 0.78
CA PHE A 223 7.98 -1.62 1.80
C PHE A 223 7.44 -0.79 2.96
N SER A 224 8.29 0.01 3.60
CA SER A 224 7.91 0.74 4.81
C SER A 224 6.71 1.68 4.60
N PRO A 225 6.63 2.51 3.53
CA PRO A 225 5.49 3.40 3.32
C PRO A 225 4.15 2.66 3.15
N THR A 226 4.14 1.47 2.53
CA THR A 226 2.90 0.68 2.36
C THR A 226 2.33 0.17 3.70
N VAL A 227 3.18 -0.13 4.67
CA VAL A 227 2.73 -0.54 6.01
C VAL A 227 2.09 0.63 6.76
N LEU A 228 2.70 1.82 6.66
CA LEU A 228 2.10 3.04 7.22
C LEU A 228 0.82 3.45 6.51
N HIS A 229 0.74 3.26 5.20
CA HIS A 229 -0.49 3.49 4.45
C HIS A 229 -1.63 2.61 4.97
N ALA A 230 -1.39 1.32 5.20
CA ALA A 230 -2.40 0.42 5.76
C ALA A 230 -2.86 0.85 7.16
N LEU A 231 -1.94 1.28 8.02
CA LEU A 231 -2.26 1.84 9.35
C LEU A 231 -3.07 3.14 9.25
N PHE A 232 -2.67 4.04 8.34
CA PHE A 232 -3.39 5.28 8.08
C PHE A 232 -4.81 5.01 7.57
N VAL A 233 -4.98 4.07 6.65
CA VAL A 233 -6.30 3.67 6.13
C VAL A 233 -7.17 3.09 7.25
N LEU A 234 -6.60 2.26 8.13
CA LEU A 234 -7.33 1.72 9.28
C LEU A 234 -7.83 2.83 10.22
N VAL A 235 -6.95 3.77 10.58
CA VAL A 235 -7.28 4.92 11.42
C VAL A 235 -8.30 5.83 10.73
N THR A 236 -8.15 6.04 9.42
CA THR A 236 -9.07 6.84 8.61
C THR A 236 -10.47 6.22 8.58
N THR A 237 -10.54 4.88 8.46
CA THR A 237 -11.80 4.13 8.49
C THR A 237 -12.46 4.22 9.86
N LEU A 238 -11.69 4.14 10.95
CA LEU A 238 -12.17 4.37 12.32
C LEU A 238 -12.81 5.76 12.45
N VAL A 239 -12.11 6.80 12.00
CA VAL A 239 -12.61 8.18 12.10
C VAL A 239 -13.91 8.35 11.32
N ALA A 240 -13.98 7.81 10.09
CA ALA A 240 -15.19 7.83 9.28
C ALA A 240 -16.35 7.08 9.94
N ALA A 241 -16.11 5.91 10.54
CA ALA A 241 -17.14 5.10 11.19
C ALA A 241 -17.65 5.68 12.51
N ASN A 242 -16.84 6.47 13.22
CA ASN A 242 -17.22 7.11 14.49
C ASN A 242 -17.94 8.45 14.31
N ASP A 243 -18.01 8.99 13.09
CA ASP A 243 -18.82 10.18 12.81
C ASP A 243 -20.32 9.83 12.96
N PRO A 244 -21.06 10.47 13.90
CA PRO A 244 -22.47 10.18 14.13
C PRO A 244 -23.38 10.41 12.92
N GLU A 245 -22.96 11.28 11.99
CA GLU A 245 -23.69 11.54 10.74
C GLU A 245 -23.34 10.54 9.63
N ASN A 246 -22.33 9.69 9.84
CA ASN A 246 -21.88 8.73 8.86
C ASN A 246 -22.55 7.37 9.07
N THR A 247 -22.95 6.74 7.97
CA THR A 247 -23.58 5.42 7.99
C THR A 247 -22.56 4.29 8.21
N TYR A 248 -21.26 4.54 8.11
CA TYR A 248 -20.22 3.50 8.21
C TYR A 248 -20.19 2.81 9.57
N GLY A 249 -20.52 3.53 10.66
CA GLY A 249 -20.66 2.95 12.00
C GLY A 249 -21.78 1.90 12.12
N GLN A 250 -22.72 1.84 11.17
CA GLN A 250 -23.75 0.80 11.11
C GLN A 250 -23.19 -0.54 10.61
N CYS A 251 -22.06 -0.52 9.89
CA CYS A 251 -21.42 -1.70 9.33
C CYS A 251 -20.16 -2.09 10.12
N LEU A 252 -19.42 -1.11 10.64
CA LEU A 252 -18.15 -1.32 11.32
C LEU A 252 -18.29 -1.06 12.82
N PRO A 253 -18.37 -2.12 13.66
CA PRO A 253 -18.43 -1.93 15.10
C PRO A 253 -17.09 -1.38 15.62
N LYS A 254 -17.13 -0.55 16.67
CA LYS A 254 -15.95 0.20 17.15
C LYS A 254 -14.76 -0.68 17.55
N ASP A 255 -15.02 -1.90 17.99
CA ASP A 255 -14.03 -2.88 18.42
C ASP A 255 -13.26 -3.52 17.25
N CYS A 256 -13.78 -3.49 16.01
CA CYS A 256 -13.13 -4.14 14.88
C CYS A 256 -11.81 -3.45 14.47
N PHE A 257 -11.59 -2.19 14.85
CA PHE A 257 -10.40 -1.43 14.45
C PHE A 257 -9.15 -1.80 15.23
N ARG A 258 -9.26 -2.22 16.49
CA ARG A 258 -8.15 -2.70 17.37
C ARG A 258 -6.85 -1.88 17.26
N ILE A 259 -6.96 -0.55 17.20
CA ILE A 259 -5.81 0.35 16.98
C ILE A 259 -4.74 0.17 18.07
N ASP A 260 -5.14 -0.02 19.33
CA ASP A 260 -4.22 -0.25 20.44
C ASP A 260 -3.38 -1.54 20.24
N GLU A 261 -4.00 -2.65 19.81
CA GLU A 261 -3.32 -3.93 19.53
C GLU A 261 -2.35 -3.79 18.34
N CYS A 262 -2.77 -3.09 17.28
CA CYS A 262 -1.93 -2.80 16.13
C CYS A 262 -0.70 -1.96 16.52
N GLY A 263 -0.92 -0.92 17.32
CA GLY A 263 0.16 -0.06 17.82
C GLY A 263 1.16 -0.84 18.68
N GLU A 264 0.69 -1.69 19.59
CA GLU A 264 1.55 -2.53 20.42
C GLU A 264 2.43 -3.47 19.59
N LYS A 265 1.83 -4.16 18.62
CA LYS A 265 2.53 -5.04 17.69
C LYS A 265 3.66 -4.31 16.94
N LEU A 266 3.37 -3.14 16.38
CA LEU A 266 4.37 -2.34 15.66
C LEU A 266 5.47 -1.82 16.59
N ARG A 267 5.13 -1.38 17.81
CA ARG A 267 6.13 -0.94 18.80
C ARG A 267 7.07 -2.07 19.20
N ASN A 268 6.55 -3.27 19.40
CA ASN A 268 7.37 -4.45 19.70
C ASN A 268 8.35 -4.75 18.57
N LEU A 269 7.88 -4.73 17.31
CA LEU A 269 8.74 -4.88 16.14
C LEU A 269 9.83 -3.79 16.10
N VAL A 270 9.45 -2.52 16.27
CA VAL A 270 10.39 -1.38 16.30
C VAL A 270 11.46 -1.55 17.38
N ALA A 271 11.09 -2.02 18.56
CA ALA A 271 12.04 -2.24 19.65
C ALA A 271 13.15 -3.22 19.24
N TYR A 272 12.80 -4.32 18.55
CA TYR A 272 13.80 -5.26 18.03
C TYR A 272 14.58 -4.69 16.84
N MET A 273 13.93 -3.95 15.94
CA MET A 273 14.63 -3.28 14.83
C MET A 273 15.68 -2.29 15.33
N LYS A 274 15.41 -1.55 16.41
CA LYS A 274 16.38 -0.64 17.05
C LYS A 274 17.60 -1.35 17.62
N VAL A 275 17.48 -2.61 18.02
CA VAL A 275 18.63 -3.41 18.44
C VAL A 275 19.53 -3.73 17.24
N LEU A 276 18.94 -3.98 16.06
CA LEU A 276 19.66 -4.27 14.83
C LEU A 276 20.22 -3.01 14.14
N ASP A 277 19.53 -1.88 14.27
CA ASP A 277 19.88 -0.57 13.71
C ASP A 277 19.93 0.50 14.82
N PRO A 278 20.92 0.43 15.74
CA PRO A 278 20.99 1.31 16.91
C PRO A 278 21.27 2.77 16.54
N THR A 279 21.82 3.02 15.35
CA THR A 279 22.07 4.37 14.84
C THR A 279 20.87 4.96 14.10
N LEU A 280 19.76 4.22 13.98
CA LEU A 280 18.57 4.59 13.20
C LEU A 280 18.93 5.05 11.78
N SER A 281 19.89 4.37 11.15
CA SER A 281 20.39 4.73 9.83
C SER A 281 19.54 4.10 8.72
N CYS A 282 18.83 3.01 9.01
CA CYS A 282 17.86 2.45 8.08
C CYS A 282 16.58 3.31 8.06
N TYR A 283 16.20 3.73 6.85
CA TYR A 283 14.97 4.50 6.63
C TYR A 283 13.73 3.74 7.12
N THR A 284 13.69 2.41 6.93
CA THR A 284 12.60 1.55 7.42
C THR A 284 12.45 1.67 8.94
N THR A 285 13.54 1.54 9.71
CA THR A 285 13.50 1.68 11.17
C THR A 285 13.01 3.05 11.59
N ARG A 286 13.52 4.12 10.97
CA ARG A 286 13.09 5.50 11.26
C ARG A 286 11.60 5.71 11.00
N LEU A 287 11.09 5.15 9.91
CA LEU A 287 9.71 5.37 9.49
C LEU A 287 8.73 4.62 10.41
N PHE A 288 9.06 3.38 10.81
CA PHE A 288 8.27 2.65 11.79
C PHE A 288 8.36 3.28 13.18
N ASP A 289 9.55 3.74 13.61
CA ASP A 289 9.70 4.44 14.89
C ASP A 289 8.86 5.73 14.96
N ALA A 290 8.79 6.44 13.83
CA ALA A 290 7.92 7.58 13.68
C ALA A 290 6.42 7.23 13.71
N THR A 291 5.99 6.00 14.00
CA THR A 291 4.59 5.70 14.33
C THR A 291 4.26 5.90 15.81
N GLY A 292 5.25 6.13 16.68
CA GLY A 292 5.04 6.31 18.11
C GLY A 292 4.05 7.44 18.48
N TRP A 293 4.01 8.52 17.69
CA TRP A 293 3.07 9.62 17.91
C TRP A 293 1.60 9.22 17.65
N LEU A 294 1.34 8.14 16.90
CA LEU A 294 -0.01 7.68 16.62
C LEU A 294 -0.74 7.29 17.91
N GLU A 295 -0.01 6.76 18.89
CA GLU A 295 -0.57 6.40 20.19
C GLU A 295 -1.05 7.64 20.95
N GLU A 296 -0.23 8.69 20.99
CA GLU A 296 -0.61 9.97 21.59
C GLU A 296 -1.86 10.54 20.90
N TRP A 297 -1.82 10.60 19.56
CA TRP A 297 -2.96 11.06 18.77
C TRP A 297 -4.23 10.23 19.03
N TYR A 298 -4.11 8.91 19.12
CA TYR A 298 -5.25 8.02 19.33
C TYR A 298 -5.83 8.15 20.73
N ASN A 299 -4.98 8.34 21.75
CA ASN A 299 -5.43 8.59 23.11
C ASN A 299 -6.18 9.93 23.23
N ASP A 300 -5.66 10.98 22.59
CA ASP A 300 -6.34 12.27 22.50
C ASP A 300 -7.69 12.15 21.78
N TYR A 301 -7.70 11.44 20.65
CA TYR A 301 -8.91 11.18 19.88
C TYR A 301 -9.97 10.44 20.71
N LYS A 302 -9.60 9.36 21.42
CA LYS A 302 -10.50 8.62 22.34
C LYS A 302 -11.08 9.55 23.41
N ALA A 303 -10.24 10.38 24.03
CA ALA A 303 -10.68 11.30 25.08
C ALA A 303 -11.67 12.36 24.55
N ILE A 304 -11.43 12.90 23.34
CA ILE A 304 -12.34 13.85 22.69
C ILE A 304 -13.67 13.17 22.35
N LEU A 305 -13.63 11.96 21.79
CA LEU A 305 -14.83 11.21 21.42
C LEU A 305 -15.70 10.91 22.66
N GLN A 306 -15.10 10.47 23.76
CA GLN A 306 -15.80 10.22 25.02
C GLN A 306 -16.47 11.48 25.59
N ARG A 307 -15.80 12.64 25.51
CA ARG A 307 -16.37 13.93 25.94
C ARG A 307 -17.55 14.33 25.07
N TYR A 308 -17.43 14.15 23.77
CA TYR A 308 -18.51 14.42 22.82
C TYR A 308 -19.73 13.53 23.11
N GLU A 309 -19.53 12.23 23.27
CA GLU A 309 -20.61 11.27 23.61
C GLU A 309 -21.26 11.60 24.96
N ALA A 310 -20.46 11.96 25.97
CA ALA A 310 -20.97 12.40 27.25
C ALA A 310 -21.83 13.68 27.14
N SER A 311 -21.47 14.61 26.24
CA SER A 311 -22.24 15.84 26.02
C SER A 311 -23.60 15.59 25.36
N LEU A 312 -23.72 14.53 24.54
CA LEU A 312 -24.98 14.12 23.91
C LEU A 312 -25.90 13.34 24.87
N ALA A 313 -25.33 12.76 25.93
CA ALA A 313 -26.06 12.00 26.94
C ALA A 313 -26.70 12.87 28.04
N ILE A 314 -26.43 14.19 28.03
CA ILE A 314 -27.05 15.15 28.95
C ILE A 314 -28.38 15.60 28.34
N PRO A 315 -29.53 15.33 28.99
CA PRO A 315 -30.86 15.61 28.47
C PRO A 315 -31.20 17.10 28.36
#